data_AF-A0A0C1MSI4-F1
#
_entry.id   AF-A0A0C1MSI4-F1
#
_cell.length_a   1.000
_cell.length_b   1.000
_cell.length_c   1.000
_cell.angle_alpha   90.00
_cell.angle_beta   90.00
_cell.angle_gamma   90.00
#
_symmetry.space_group_name_H-M   'P 1'
#
loop_
_entity.id
_entity.type
_entity.pdbx_description
1 polymer ?
#
loop_
_entity_poly.entity_id
_entity_poly.type
_entity_poly.pdbx_seq_one_letter_code
_entity_poly.pdbx_strand_id
1 'polypeptide(L)'
;MTLKVNFLNMMLLLLILCLLGYFIYFKNKFNLSYSVAIPLSSSLIVSLLYISALLRILDFTVYFIYILGAVLFIYYIINNFTDKKLLTEFFSYDLLFLLVAIGIYYVRITPSYYISWDDFTHWGTAAKEIHLYKGLHTVSDLTSLYPIHFNYTRIPALFCYFITKSIGYTEGNNMFAMGLLCMLFSSTVLVRRSMLQSALLFFSVLAAAILYTPILRSLYIDGIVGIAFGAVIAIYMQENNKDKALLCLLPLLFLLPNIKEVGFWLAYAAAITISTHFVSNYKLKKHNIILLLFLFILPYISHKLWATYLLNFGIISPHSSFSLAKYAETLLNVFSSEQNKAVLLMFGKSIIGFALKEGSLVIYTLLALLLYLQRKYKITFSYFLNLNIALLLTFVLYLSFRLFLYLKSYTIEEALRAASYLRYYASFAIVFAFVIATYIKMIFEQLPHKKTKDFNKLIIILTIIFFSTICSNLYKRPPHYLNNDRQLTSSIAQDLSIIKQKDKNTKIMTIYNNLTFFHCVQITYELSPHNPYSELLSCVEQTAHFWPDSYKLDENFTIDFDMFNDKSSNKKNPEKYDVLYITSLDDNSERIIAKALGLKEVKDKAFIKINGKFTPYKTEKLISSP
;
A
#
# COMPACT_ATOMS: atom_id res chain seq x y z
N MET A 1 26.77 -13.06 -15.44
CA MET A 1 26.34 -12.27 -14.26
C MET A 1 26.52 -10.76 -14.48
N THR A 2 27.69 -10.31 -14.95
CA THR A 2 28.02 -8.90 -15.29
C THR A 2 27.07 -8.25 -16.33
N LEU A 3 26.69 -8.96 -17.39
CA LEU A 3 25.72 -8.45 -18.39
C LEU A 3 24.32 -8.17 -17.80
N LYS A 4 23.84 -9.02 -16.90
CA LYS A 4 22.52 -8.88 -16.25
C LYS A 4 22.50 -7.71 -15.27
N VAL A 5 23.62 -7.49 -14.57
CA VAL A 5 23.81 -6.33 -13.68
C VAL A 5 23.89 -5.03 -14.48
N ASN A 6 24.64 -5.01 -15.59
CA ASN A 6 24.74 -3.83 -16.46
C ASN A 6 23.38 -3.44 -17.07
N PHE A 7 22.59 -4.43 -17.50
CA PHE A 7 21.26 -4.19 -18.05
C PHE A 7 20.29 -3.62 -17.00
N LEU A 8 20.29 -4.19 -15.79
CA LEU A 8 19.44 -3.71 -14.68
C LEU A 8 19.78 -2.25 -14.30
N ASN A 9 21.07 -1.93 -14.27
CA ASN A 9 21.54 -0.57 -13.98
C ASN A 9 21.12 0.44 -15.07
N MET A 10 21.12 0.03 -16.34
CA MET A 10 20.62 0.86 -17.45
C MET A 10 19.11 1.11 -17.37
N MET A 11 18.32 0.12 -16.97
CA MET A 11 16.87 0.27 -16.84
C MET A 11 16.49 1.18 -15.66
N LEU A 12 17.17 1.04 -14.51
CA LEU A 12 16.98 1.95 -13.38
C LEU A 12 17.33 3.39 -13.75
N LEU A 13 18.42 3.61 -14.49
CA LEU A 13 18.78 4.93 -14.99
C LEU A 13 17.70 5.49 -15.91
N LEU A 14 17.17 4.69 -16.85
CA LEU A 14 16.08 5.10 -17.72
C LEU A 14 14.83 5.53 -16.94
N LEU A 15 14.46 4.79 -15.89
CA LEU A 15 13.33 5.14 -15.03
C LEU A 15 13.55 6.49 -14.32
N ILE A 16 14.75 6.73 -13.80
CA ILE A 16 15.10 8.00 -13.14
C ILE A 16 15.02 9.16 -14.15
N LEU A 17 15.63 9.01 -15.32
CA LEU A 17 15.60 10.03 -16.38
C LEU A 17 14.17 10.33 -16.85
N CYS A 18 13.36 9.29 -17.01
CA CYS A 18 11.94 9.41 -17.35
C CYS A 18 11.20 10.27 -16.33
N LEU A 19 11.31 9.95 -15.03
CA LEU A 19 10.61 10.69 -13.97
C LEU A 19 11.10 12.14 -13.88
N LEU A 20 12.42 12.36 -13.96
CA LEU A 20 13.01 13.69 -13.97
C LEU A 20 12.50 14.55 -15.14
N GLY A 21 12.36 13.97 -16.33
CA GLY A 21 11.80 14.66 -17.50
C GLY A 21 10.42 15.24 -17.24
N TYR A 22 9.52 14.46 -16.64
CA TYR A 22 8.20 14.94 -16.24
C TYR A 22 8.28 16.01 -15.15
N PHE A 23 9.05 15.78 -14.09
CA PHE A 23 9.15 16.72 -12.95
C PHE A 23 9.63 18.10 -13.41
N ILE A 24 10.64 18.13 -14.28
CA ILE A 24 11.20 19.36 -14.82
C ILE A 24 10.23 20.03 -15.80
N TYR A 25 9.60 19.25 -16.69
CA TYR A 25 8.63 19.77 -17.64
C TYR A 25 7.47 20.48 -16.93
N PHE A 26 6.82 19.82 -15.96
CA PHE A 26 5.70 20.42 -15.23
C PHE A 26 6.15 21.58 -14.33
N LYS A 27 7.33 21.49 -13.71
CA LYS A 27 7.94 22.60 -12.98
C LYS A 27 8.02 23.85 -13.85
N ASN A 28 8.62 23.73 -15.04
CA ASN A 28 8.90 24.88 -15.88
C ASN A 28 7.65 25.37 -16.62
N LYS A 29 6.84 24.45 -17.18
CA LYS A 29 5.62 24.79 -17.93
C LYS A 29 4.60 25.55 -17.10
N PHE A 30 4.45 25.18 -15.82
CA PHE A 30 3.47 25.78 -14.91
C PHE A 30 4.10 26.74 -13.89
N ASN A 31 5.41 26.97 -13.95
CA ASN A 31 6.17 27.75 -12.97
C ASN A 31 5.82 27.32 -11.53
N LEU A 32 6.06 26.04 -11.25
CA LEU A 32 5.83 25.39 -9.96
C LEU A 32 7.16 25.22 -9.22
N SER A 33 7.09 24.97 -7.91
CA SER A 33 8.22 24.40 -7.18
C SER A 33 8.31 22.89 -7.43
N TYR A 34 9.48 22.26 -7.23
CA TYR A 34 9.58 20.80 -7.29
C TYR A 34 8.64 20.12 -6.29
N SER A 35 8.43 20.75 -5.14
CA SER A 35 7.47 20.26 -4.13
C SER A 35 6.01 20.15 -4.63
N VAL A 36 5.63 20.84 -5.72
CA VAL A 36 4.33 20.64 -6.38
C VAL A 36 4.45 19.86 -7.68
N ALA A 37 5.51 20.11 -8.47
CA ALA A 37 5.69 19.47 -9.76
C ALA A 37 5.84 17.95 -9.65
N ILE A 38 6.54 17.45 -8.63
CA ILE A 38 6.76 16.02 -8.40
C ILE A 38 5.44 15.27 -8.11
N PRO A 39 4.63 15.66 -7.10
CA PRO A 39 3.36 14.98 -6.82
C PRO A 39 2.34 15.16 -7.96
N LEU A 40 2.33 16.32 -8.64
CA LEU A 40 1.49 16.55 -9.82
C LEU A 40 1.85 15.58 -10.95
N SER A 41 3.13 15.48 -11.30
CA SER A 41 3.61 14.59 -12.37
C SER A 41 3.31 13.14 -12.03
N SER A 42 3.59 12.74 -10.80
CA SER A 42 3.36 11.37 -10.32
C SER A 42 1.88 11.01 -10.37
N SER A 43 1.00 11.93 -9.97
CA SER A 43 -0.44 11.71 -10.03
C SER A 43 -0.98 11.66 -11.46
N LEU A 44 -0.43 12.44 -12.39
CA LEU A 44 -0.77 12.35 -13.81
C LEU A 44 -0.34 11.02 -14.44
N ILE A 45 0.89 10.57 -14.16
CA ILE A 45 1.38 9.25 -14.59
C ILE A 45 0.44 8.16 -14.09
N VAL A 46 0.16 8.15 -12.78
CA VAL A 46 -0.69 7.12 -12.17
C VAL A 46 -2.13 7.17 -12.69
N SER A 47 -2.66 8.37 -12.97
CA SER A 47 -4.00 8.54 -13.56
C SER A 47 -4.06 7.96 -14.98
N LEU A 48 -3.01 8.20 -15.77
CA LEU A 48 -2.89 7.65 -17.11
C LEU A 48 -2.76 6.13 -17.10
N LEU A 49 -1.97 5.57 -16.17
CA LEU A 49 -1.89 4.13 -15.96
C LEU A 49 -3.27 3.55 -15.63
N TYR A 50 -4.01 4.17 -14.71
CA TYR A 50 -5.37 3.74 -14.36
C TYR A 50 -6.32 3.73 -15.56
N ILE A 51 -6.41 4.83 -16.30
CA ILE A 51 -7.28 4.92 -17.48
C ILE A 51 -6.86 3.89 -18.54
N SER A 52 -5.56 3.76 -18.81
CA SER A 52 -5.04 2.79 -19.78
C SER A 52 -5.31 1.34 -19.40
N ALA A 53 -5.30 1.04 -18.09
CA ALA A 53 -5.59 -0.28 -17.58
C ALA A 53 -7.06 -0.66 -17.80
N LEU A 54 -7.99 0.29 -17.56
CA LEU A 54 -9.41 0.11 -17.87
C LEU A 54 -9.65 -0.07 -19.38
N LEU A 55 -8.87 0.63 -20.21
CA LEU A 55 -8.90 0.52 -21.67
C LEU A 55 -8.10 -0.68 -22.23
N ARG A 56 -7.48 -1.50 -21.37
CA ARG A 56 -6.66 -2.67 -21.73
C ARG A 56 -5.45 -2.37 -22.62
N ILE A 57 -4.89 -1.15 -22.51
CA ILE A 57 -3.69 -0.70 -23.24
C ILE A 57 -2.54 -0.32 -22.29
N LEU A 58 -2.52 -0.92 -21.08
CA LEU A 58 -1.55 -0.59 -20.03
C LEU A 58 -0.10 -0.74 -20.47
N ASP A 59 0.26 -1.87 -21.10
CA ASP A 59 1.66 -2.14 -21.46
C ASP A 59 2.21 -1.11 -22.46
N PHE A 60 1.44 -0.80 -23.51
CA PHE A 60 1.78 0.24 -24.47
C PHE A 60 1.92 1.61 -23.80
N THR A 61 1.03 1.91 -22.86
CA THR A 61 1.04 3.18 -22.12
C THR A 61 2.29 3.30 -21.24
N VAL A 62 2.76 2.22 -20.61
CA VAL A 62 4.00 2.24 -19.82
C VAL A 62 5.20 2.60 -20.71
N TYR A 63 5.34 1.97 -21.88
CA TYR A 63 6.41 2.32 -22.81
C TYR A 63 6.31 3.76 -23.31
N PHE A 64 5.09 4.21 -23.64
CA PHE A 64 4.84 5.60 -24.01
C PHE A 64 5.30 6.57 -22.92
N ILE A 65 4.99 6.30 -21.65
CA ILE A 65 5.41 7.13 -20.52
C ILE A 65 6.94 7.17 -20.42
N TYR A 66 7.62 6.03 -20.54
CA TYR A 66 9.09 6.00 -20.52
C TYR A 66 9.72 6.82 -21.64
N ILE A 67 9.24 6.62 -22.88
CA ILE A 67 9.77 7.33 -24.05
C ILE A 67 9.51 8.83 -23.92
N LEU A 68 8.28 9.22 -23.61
CA LEU A 68 7.91 10.63 -23.47
C LEU A 68 8.70 11.30 -22.34
N GLY A 69 8.84 10.65 -21.18
CA GLY A 69 9.65 11.17 -20.08
C GLY A 69 11.11 11.37 -20.48
N ALA A 70 11.72 10.40 -21.15
CA ALA A 70 13.09 10.51 -21.65
C ALA A 70 13.25 11.62 -22.70
N VAL A 71 12.30 11.75 -23.63
CA VAL A 71 12.29 12.84 -24.64
C VAL A 71 12.17 14.21 -23.97
N LEU A 72 11.29 14.37 -22.97
CA LEU A 72 11.15 15.61 -22.21
C LEU A 72 12.44 15.97 -21.47
N PHE A 73 13.12 14.97 -20.90
CA PHE A 73 14.41 15.15 -20.26
C PHE A 73 15.49 15.63 -21.24
N ILE A 74 15.65 14.93 -22.36
CA ILE A 74 16.62 15.27 -23.41
C ILE A 74 16.34 16.67 -23.97
N TYR A 75 15.07 16.97 -24.28
CA TYR A 75 14.64 18.28 -24.74
C TYR A 75 15.02 19.39 -23.76
N TYR A 76 14.82 19.18 -22.46
CA TYR A 76 15.23 20.14 -21.45
C TYR A 76 16.74 20.37 -21.45
N ILE A 77 17.53 19.31 -21.50
CA ILE A 77 19.00 19.41 -21.55
C ILE A 77 19.46 20.17 -22.80
N ILE A 78 18.97 19.82 -23.99
CA ILE A 78 19.36 20.46 -25.25
C ILE A 78 19.06 21.96 -25.21
N ASN A 79 17.85 22.35 -24.81
CA ASN A 79 17.43 23.75 -24.83
C ASN A 79 18.14 24.63 -23.81
N ASN A 80 18.74 24.04 -22.78
CA ASN A 80 19.36 24.77 -21.67
C ASN A 80 20.86 24.44 -21.53
N PHE A 81 21.45 23.71 -22.49
CA PHE A 81 22.82 23.20 -22.40
C PHE A 81 23.87 24.31 -22.24
N THR A 82 23.62 25.47 -22.86
CA THR A 82 24.50 26.64 -22.81
C THR A 82 24.26 27.53 -21.58
N ASP A 83 23.18 27.31 -20.84
CA ASP A 83 22.86 28.12 -19.67
C ASP A 83 23.59 27.58 -18.43
N LYS A 84 24.55 28.35 -17.90
CA LYS A 84 25.23 28.01 -16.63
C LYS A 84 24.25 27.86 -15.46
N LYS A 85 23.04 28.43 -15.55
CA LYS A 85 21.97 28.25 -14.55
C LYS A 85 21.33 26.86 -14.60
N LEU A 86 21.47 26.10 -15.69
CA LEU A 86 20.99 24.71 -15.81
C LEU A 86 21.42 23.89 -14.60
N LEU A 87 22.71 23.88 -14.27
CA LEU A 87 23.24 23.11 -13.15
C LEU A 87 22.64 23.57 -11.81
N THR A 88 22.51 24.87 -11.60
CA THR A 88 21.98 25.41 -10.33
C THR A 88 20.48 25.21 -10.15
N GLU A 89 19.70 25.17 -11.23
CA GLU A 89 18.25 24.94 -11.19
C GLU A 89 17.87 23.45 -11.25
N PHE A 90 18.72 22.64 -11.87
CA PHE A 90 18.57 21.19 -11.95
C PHE A 90 18.96 20.53 -10.63
N PHE A 91 20.06 20.95 -10.00
CA PHE A 91 20.49 20.44 -8.70
C PHE A 91 20.01 21.31 -7.54
N SER A 92 18.72 21.65 -7.53
CA SER A 92 18.14 22.29 -6.35
C SER A 92 18.22 21.35 -5.13
N TYR A 93 18.44 21.92 -3.95
CA TYR A 93 18.69 21.15 -2.73
C TYR A 93 17.55 20.18 -2.38
N ASP A 94 16.30 20.56 -2.66
CA ASP A 94 15.11 19.73 -2.45
C ASP A 94 15.10 18.50 -3.37
N LEU A 95 15.34 18.67 -4.66
CA LEU A 95 15.38 17.56 -5.62
C LEU A 95 16.57 16.63 -5.33
N LEU A 96 17.76 17.19 -5.07
CA LEU A 96 18.94 16.38 -4.74
C LEU A 96 18.71 15.56 -3.47
N PHE A 97 18.14 16.18 -2.43
CA PHE A 97 17.79 15.48 -1.20
C PHE A 97 16.82 14.32 -1.48
N LEU A 98 15.76 14.55 -2.26
CA LEU A 98 14.79 13.51 -2.57
C LEU A 98 15.42 12.35 -3.33
N LEU A 99 16.27 12.61 -4.33
CA LEU A 99 16.97 11.58 -5.09
C LEU A 99 17.89 10.74 -4.19
N VAL A 100 18.64 11.37 -3.29
CA VAL A 100 19.48 10.67 -2.30
C VAL A 100 18.63 9.82 -1.36
N ALA A 101 17.52 10.35 -0.85
CA ALA A 101 16.61 9.61 0.01
C ALA A 101 16.02 8.39 -0.72
N ILE A 102 15.58 8.54 -1.97
CA ILE A 102 15.07 7.45 -2.81
C ILE A 102 16.15 6.39 -3.03
N GLY A 103 17.40 6.79 -3.31
CA GLY A 103 18.52 5.88 -3.50
C GLY A 103 18.82 5.05 -2.26
N ILE A 104 18.87 5.69 -1.08
CA ILE A 104 19.05 5.00 0.21
C ILE A 104 17.90 4.01 0.46
N TYR A 105 16.67 4.43 0.20
CA TYR A 105 15.50 3.58 0.36
C TYR A 105 15.53 2.37 -0.59
N TYR A 106 15.87 2.57 -1.87
CA TYR A 106 16.01 1.52 -2.88
C TYR A 106 16.99 0.43 -2.43
N VAL A 107 18.20 0.81 -2.03
CA VAL A 107 19.23 -0.13 -1.58
C VAL A 107 18.76 -0.93 -0.36
N ARG A 108 18.00 -0.30 0.55
CA ARG A 108 17.52 -0.96 1.77
C ARG A 108 16.38 -1.95 1.50
N ILE A 109 15.39 -1.57 0.68
CA ILE A 109 14.12 -2.29 0.60
C ILE A 109 14.11 -3.37 -0.48
N THR A 110 14.84 -3.19 -1.58
CA THR A 110 14.82 -4.13 -2.71
C THR A 110 15.28 -5.56 -2.40
N PRO A 111 16.16 -5.81 -1.40
CA PRO A 111 16.49 -7.17 -0.96
C PRO A 111 15.45 -7.80 -0.02
N SER A 112 14.36 -7.11 0.30
CA SER A 112 13.35 -7.58 1.26
C SER A 112 12.24 -8.39 0.59
N TYR A 113 11.49 -9.15 1.41
CA TYR A 113 10.37 -9.99 0.98
C TYR A 113 9.08 -9.65 1.76
N TYR A 114 7.94 -10.15 1.30
CA TYR A 114 6.62 -9.99 1.90
C TYR A 114 6.50 -10.77 3.22
N ILE A 115 5.88 -10.17 4.23
CA ILE A 115 5.67 -10.83 5.55
C ILE A 115 4.31 -10.51 6.14
N SER A 116 3.52 -9.63 5.52
CA SER A 116 2.29 -9.13 6.12
C SER A 116 1.06 -9.64 5.39
N TRP A 117 -0.06 -9.73 6.09
CA TRP A 117 -1.32 -10.29 5.59
C TRP A 117 -1.74 -9.68 4.24
N ASP A 118 -1.84 -8.35 4.15
CA ASP A 118 -2.27 -7.67 2.91
C ASP A 118 -1.22 -7.78 1.78
N ASP A 119 0.04 -8.11 2.10
CA ASP A 119 1.08 -8.35 1.08
C ASP A 119 0.67 -9.57 0.24
N PHE A 120 0.21 -10.64 0.88
CA PHE A 120 -0.12 -11.91 0.22
C PHE A 120 -1.59 -12.05 -0.21
N THR A 121 -2.51 -11.44 0.53
CA THR A 121 -3.96 -11.62 0.28
C THR A 121 -4.54 -10.60 -0.71
N HIS A 122 -3.98 -9.39 -0.78
CA HIS A 122 -4.58 -8.29 -1.52
C HIS A 122 -3.64 -7.72 -2.59
N TRP A 123 -2.56 -7.07 -2.16
CA TRP A 123 -1.83 -6.13 -3.01
C TRP A 123 -0.67 -6.79 -3.76
N GLY A 124 0.01 -7.76 -3.15
CA GLY A 124 1.09 -8.49 -3.82
C GLY A 124 0.53 -9.39 -4.91
N THR A 125 -0.59 -10.07 -4.66
CA THR A 125 -1.31 -10.85 -5.68
C THR A 125 -1.74 -9.97 -6.85
N ALA A 126 -2.38 -8.84 -6.58
CA ALA A 126 -2.78 -7.90 -7.64
C ALA A 126 -1.56 -7.38 -8.44
N ALA A 127 -0.45 -7.06 -7.77
CA ALA A 127 0.77 -6.63 -8.46
C ALA A 127 1.38 -7.77 -9.31
N LYS A 128 1.36 -9.02 -8.81
CA LYS A 128 1.83 -10.21 -9.53
C LYS A 128 1.02 -10.45 -10.80
N GLU A 129 -0.31 -10.41 -10.70
CA GLU A 129 -1.22 -10.60 -11.83
C GLU A 129 -1.06 -9.51 -12.89
N ILE A 130 -1.07 -8.24 -12.49
CA ILE A 130 -0.90 -7.13 -13.44
C ILE A 130 0.44 -7.25 -14.14
N HIS A 131 1.49 -7.70 -13.44
CA HIS A 131 2.80 -7.93 -14.05
C HIS A 131 2.80 -9.07 -15.07
N LEU A 132 2.25 -10.23 -14.71
CA LEU A 132 2.20 -11.41 -15.57
C LEU A 132 1.34 -11.17 -16.81
N TYR A 133 0.18 -10.55 -16.60
CA TYR A 133 -0.81 -10.39 -17.63
C TYR A 133 -0.77 -9.02 -18.33
N LYS A 134 0.11 -8.12 -17.89
CA LYS A 134 0.36 -6.79 -18.50
C LYS A 134 -0.88 -5.89 -18.55
N GLY A 135 -1.78 -6.03 -17.58
CA GLY A 135 -3.06 -5.31 -17.55
C GLY A 135 -4.00 -5.79 -16.44
N LEU A 136 -5.23 -5.26 -16.43
CA LEU A 136 -6.31 -5.82 -15.62
C LEU A 136 -6.98 -6.94 -16.42
N HIS A 137 -7.05 -8.14 -15.85
CA HIS A 137 -7.58 -9.33 -16.54
C HIS A 137 -8.98 -9.72 -16.08
N THR A 138 -9.61 -10.57 -16.89
CA THR A 138 -11.02 -10.97 -16.79
C THR A 138 -11.26 -12.00 -15.69
N VAL A 139 -12.42 -11.90 -15.03
CA VAL A 139 -12.89 -12.79 -13.95
C VAL A 139 -13.08 -14.24 -14.42
N SER A 140 -13.28 -14.45 -15.72
CA SER A 140 -13.47 -15.76 -16.35
C SER A 140 -12.24 -16.67 -16.26
N ASP A 141 -11.05 -16.10 -16.08
CA ASP A 141 -9.81 -16.84 -15.88
C ASP A 141 -9.51 -16.86 -14.37
N LEU A 142 -10.25 -17.70 -13.62
CA LEU A 142 -10.16 -17.95 -12.17
C LEU A 142 -8.77 -18.46 -11.75
N THR A 143 -7.76 -17.61 -11.89
CA THR A 143 -6.36 -17.96 -11.74
C THR A 143 -5.75 -17.27 -10.51
N SER A 144 -6.15 -16.05 -10.11
CA SER A 144 -5.86 -15.60 -8.71
C SER A 144 -6.63 -14.41 -8.14
N LEU A 145 -7.66 -13.90 -8.79
CA LEU A 145 -8.49 -12.87 -8.18
C LEU A 145 -9.47 -13.50 -7.20
N TYR A 146 -9.13 -13.46 -5.92
CA TYR A 146 -10.09 -13.71 -4.84
C TYR A 146 -11.34 -12.85 -5.11
N PRO A 147 -12.52 -13.43 -5.32
CA PRO A 147 -13.74 -12.67 -5.60
C PRO A 147 -14.04 -11.63 -4.51
N ILE A 148 -13.60 -11.90 -3.28
CA ILE A 148 -13.79 -11.07 -2.10
C ILE A 148 -13.00 -9.74 -2.15
N HIS A 149 -12.06 -9.57 -3.09
CA HIS A 149 -11.18 -8.39 -3.16
C HIS A 149 -11.38 -7.52 -4.41
N PHE A 150 -12.36 -7.82 -5.27
CA PHE A 150 -12.69 -6.95 -6.41
C PHE A 150 -13.16 -5.54 -6.01
N ASN A 151 -13.62 -5.39 -4.77
CA ASN A 151 -13.99 -4.09 -4.21
C ASN A 151 -12.79 -3.15 -4.08
N TYR A 152 -11.57 -3.70 -3.98
CA TYR A 152 -10.35 -2.92 -3.95
C TYR A 152 -9.88 -2.54 -5.35
N THR A 153 -9.83 -1.23 -5.56
CA THR A 153 -9.26 -0.57 -6.72
C THR A 153 -7.76 -0.81 -6.80
N ARG A 154 -7.20 -0.96 -8.00
CA ARG A 154 -5.85 -1.51 -8.20
C ARG A 154 -4.77 -0.47 -8.51
N ILE A 155 -5.02 0.83 -8.27
CA ILE A 155 -4.08 1.89 -8.65
C ILE A 155 -2.67 1.71 -8.06
N PRO A 156 -2.52 1.40 -6.76
CA PRO A 156 -1.17 1.21 -6.20
C PRO A 156 -0.43 0.07 -6.93
N ALA A 157 -1.13 -1.02 -7.28
CA ALA A 157 -0.55 -2.14 -8.01
C ALA A 157 -0.20 -1.79 -9.48
N LEU A 158 -0.94 -0.90 -10.12
CA LEU A 158 -0.57 -0.34 -11.43
C LEU A 158 0.72 0.47 -11.35
N PHE A 159 0.94 1.21 -10.26
CA PHE A 159 2.23 1.89 -10.04
C PHE A 159 3.36 0.88 -9.80
N CYS A 160 3.12 -0.20 -9.04
CA CYS A 160 4.07 -1.31 -8.94
C CYS A 160 4.45 -1.88 -10.31
N TYR A 161 3.48 -2.08 -11.20
CA TYR A 161 3.74 -2.52 -12.56
C TYR A 161 4.63 -1.53 -13.32
N PHE A 162 4.30 -0.24 -13.29
CA PHE A 162 5.10 0.81 -13.93
C PHE A 162 6.54 0.87 -13.42
N ILE A 163 6.81 0.56 -12.15
CA ILE A 163 8.19 0.52 -11.65
C ILE A 163 8.88 -0.80 -12.00
N THR A 164 8.24 -1.94 -11.70
CA THR A 164 8.81 -3.29 -11.91
C THR A 164 8.97 -3.67 -13.37
N LYS A 165 8.25 -3.01 -14.30
CA LYS A 165 8.50 -3.18 -15.73
C LYS A 165 9.91 -2.73 -16.12
N SER A 166 10.45 -1.72 -15.44
CA SER A 166 11.82 -1.26 -15.66
C SER A 166 12.83 -2.06 -14.83
N ILE A 167 12.66 -2.13 -13.52
CA ILE A 167 13.69 -2.70 -12.62
C ILE A 167 13.53 -4.20 -12.34
N GLY A 168 12.60 -4.87 -13.02
CA GLY A 168 12.26 -6.28 -12.82
C GLY A 168 11.28 -6.51 -11.65
N TYR A 169 10.51 -7.58 -11.73
CA TYR A 169 9.59 -7.98 -10.68
C TYR A 169 10.31 -8.75 -9.57
N THR A 170 10.24 -8.20 -8.36
CA THR A 170 10.54 -8.89 -7.10
C THR A 170 9.60 -8.32 -6.04
N GLU A 171 9.39 -9.06 -4.94
CA GLU A 171 8.61 -8.55 -3.79
C GLU A 171 9.22 -7.24 -3.25
N GLY A 172 10.54 -7.18 -3.14
CA GLY A 172 11.29 -5.99 -2.74
C GLY A 172 11.12 -4.80 -3.69
N ASN A 173 11.12 -5.03 -5.01
CA ASN A 173 10.88 -3.97 -6.00
C ASN A 173 9.42 -3.48 -5.96
N ASN A 174 8.45 -4.33 -5.66
CA ASN A 174 7.07 -3.91 -5.43
C ASN A 174 6.93 -3.05 -4.17
N MET A 175 7.58 -3.44 -3.06
CA MET A 175 7.62 -2.61 -1.85
C MET A 175 8.32 -1.28 -2.12
N PHE A 176 9.43 -1.29 -2.87
CA PHE A 176 10.10 -0.08 -3.34
C PHE A 176 9.15 0.81 -4.13
N ALA A 177 8.39 0.27 -5.08
CA ALA A 177 7.44 1.04 -5.87
C ALA A 177 6.38 1.72 -4.99
N MET A 178 5.78 1.00 -4.03
CA MET A 178 4.82 1.61 -3.09
C MET A 178 5.46 2.70 -2.24
N GLY A 179 6.64 2.44 -1.67
CA GLY A 179 7.34 3.43 -0.87
C GLY A 179 7.79 4.64 -1.69
N LEU A 180 8.20 4.43 -2.94
CA LEU A 180 8.52 5.50 -3.88
C LEU A 180 7.30 6.40 -4.09
N LEU A 181 6.10 5.84 -4.29
CA LEU A 181 4.88 6.64 -4.42
C LEU A 181 4.65 7.52 -3.19
N CYS A 182 4.85 6.97 -1.99
CA CYS A 182 4.77 7.74 -0.74
C CYS A 182 5.79 8.88 -0.71
N MET A 183 7.05 8.60 -1.05
CA MET A 183 8.12 9.60 -1.08
C MET A 183 7.86 10.70 -2.10
N LEU A 184 7.33 10.35 -3.28
CA LEU A 184 6.96 11.31 -4.31
C LEU A 184 5.83 12.25 -3.85
N PHE A 185 4.82 11.75 -3.13
CA PHE A 185 3.77 12.60 -2.55
C PHE A 185 4.23 13.39 -1.32
N SER A 186 5.10 12.83 -0.49
CA SER A 186 5.75 13.53 0.63
C SER A 186 6.72 14.62 0.17
N SER A 187 7.08 14.69 -1.10
CA SER A 187 7.92 15.78 -1.63
C SER A 187 7.26 17.17 -1.51
N THR A 188 5.95 17.24 -1.26
CA THR A 188 5.22 18.49 -0.97
C THR A 188 5.82 19.32 0.15
N VAL A 189 6.42 18.69 1.16
CA VAL A 189 7.00 19.40 2.31
C VAL A 189 8.49 19.74 2.16
N LEU A 190 9.09 19.50 0.99
CA LEU A 190 10.50 19.85 0.74
C LEU A 190 10.71 21.37 0.70
N VAL A 191 11.90 21.79 1.14
CA VAL A 191 12.31 23.19 1.27
C VAL A 191 13.41 23.51 0.27
N ARG A 192 13.10 24.38 -0.70
CA ARG A 192 13.97 24.67 -1.85
C ARG A 192 15.40 25.09 -1.47
N ARG A 193 15.56 25.79 -0.34
CA ARG A 193 16.81 26.46 0.06
C ARG A 193 17.70 25.63 0.99
N SER A 194 17.25 24.48 1.48
CA SER A 194 18.01 23.72 2.49
C SER A 194 17.69 22.23 2.49
N MET A 195 18.72 21.39 2.30
CA MET A 195 18.58 19.93 2.44
C MET A 195 18.24 19.53 3.87
N LEU A 196 18.80 20.19 4.87
CA LEU A 196 18.56 19.85 6.28
C LEU A 196 17.10 20.13 6.68
N GLN A 197 16.54 21.26 6.26
CA GLN A 197 15.13 21.58 6.51
C GLN A 197 14.20 20.65 5.71
N SER A 198 14.57 20.34 4.46
CA SER A 198 13.87 19.32 3.66
C SER A 198 13.87 17.97 4.37
N ALA A 199 15.02 17.53 4.90
CA ALA A 199 15.17 16.28 5.62
C ALA A 199 14.29 16.23 6.87
N LEU A 200 14.29 17.29 7.70
CA LEU A 200 13.42 17.39 8.87
C LEU A 200 11.95 17.17 8.50
N LEU A 201 11.44 17.97 7.56
CA LEU A 201 10.01 17.95 7.23
C LEU A 201 9.62 16.65 6.53
N PHE A 202 10.42 16.21 5.56
CA PHE A 202 10.19 14.97 4.83
C PHE A 202 10.17 13.75 5.74
N PHE A 203 11.20 13.59 6.59
CA PHE A 203 11.25 12.46 7.52
C PHE A 203 10.21 12.55 8.61
N SER A 204 9.82 13.74 9.07
CA SER A 204 8.77 13.88 10.09
C SER A 204 7.41 13.35 9.61
N VAL A 205 7.03 13.66 8.37
CA VAL A 205 5.77 13.22 7.77
C VAL A 205 5.79 11.71 7.54
N LEU A 206 6.90 11.17 7.02
CA LEU A 206 7.06 9.73 6.87
C LEU A 206 7.08 9.02 8.24
N ALA A 207 7.68 9.63 9.27
CA ALA A 207 7.76 9.07 10.61
C ALA A 207 6.37 8.97 11.25
N ALA A 208 5.55 10.02 11.11
CA ALA A 208 4.16 9.97 11.53
C ALA A 208 3.42 8.82 10.82
N ALA A 209 3.59 8.66 9.50
CA ALA A 209 2.92 7.61 8.74
C ALA A 209 3.38 6.18 9.11
N ILE A 210 4.69 5.94 9.27
CA ILE A 210 5.24 4.60 9.55
C ILE A 210 5.01 4.11 10.98
N LEU A 211 4.79 5.03 11.91
CA LEU A 211 4.46 4.68 13.29
C LEU A 211 3.00 4.22 13.45
N TYR A 212 2.10 4.64 12.55
CA TYR A 212 0.72 4.15 12.52
C TYR A 212 0.49 2.98 11.58
N THR A 213 1.23 2.93 10.48
CA THR A 213 0.99 2.00 9.37
C THR A 213 2.29 1.33 8.96
N PRO A 214 2.25 0.11 8.40
CA PRO A 214 3.47 -0.54 7.90
C PRO A 214 3.91 -0.01 6.52
N ILE A 215 3.63 1.27 6.21
CA ILE A 215 4.06 1.97 5.00
C ILE A 215 5.58 1.92 4.84
N LEU A 216 6.08 2.02 3.60
CA LEU A 216 7.50 1.87 3.21
C LEU A 216 8.11 0.48 3.42
N ARG A 217 7.44 -0.40 4.15
CA ARG A 217 7.93 -1.76 4.42
C ARG A 217 6.93 -2.85 4.06
N SER A 218 5.76 -2.52 3.53
CA SER A 218 4.71 -3.46 3.14
C SER A 218 3.86 -2.84 2.04
N LEU A 219 2.94 -3.61 1.48
CA LEU A 219 1.97 -3.12 0.49
C LEU A 219 0.68 -2.59 1.11
N TYR A 220 0.64 -2.35 2.44
CA TYR A 220 -0.50 -1.73 3.08
C TYR A 220 -0.71 -0.31 2.58
N ILE A 221 -1.88 -0.08 2.00
CA ILE A 221 -2.18 1.18 1.31
C ILE A 221 -2.80 2.27 2.20
N ASP A 222 -3.13 1.95 3.46
CA ASP A 222 -3.71 2.91 4.44
C ASP A 222 -2.84 4.16 4.60
N GLY A 223 -1.52 3.98 4.67
CA GLY A 223 -0.59 5.10 4.74
C GLY A 223 -0.48 5.90 3.43
N ILE A 224 -0.61 5.22 2.29
CA ILE A 224 -0.53 5.85 0.95
C ILE A 224 -1.70 6.81 0.75
N VAL A 225 -2.92 6.38 1.08
CA VAL A 225 -4.11 7.24 0.95
C VAL A 225 -4.02 8.46 1.88
N GLY A 226 -3.51 8.30 3.10
CA GLY A 226 -3.30 9.42 4.02
C GLY A 226 -2.22 10.39 3.56
N ILE A 227 -1.13 9.89 2.97
CA ILE A 227 -0.08 10.72 2.35
C ILE A 227 -0.61 11.47 1.13
N ALA A 228 -1.37 10.82 0.25
CA ALA A 228 -1.96 11.47 -0.91
C ALA A 228 -2.97 12.56 -0.50
N PHE A 229 -3.79 12.31 0.52
CA PHE A 229 -4.69 13.30 1.10
C PHE A 229 -3.91 14.48 1.73
N GLY A 230 -2.84 14.19 2.47
CA GLY A 230 -1.89 15.18 2.98
C GLY A 230 -1.30 16.06 1.89
N ALA A 231 -0.87 15.45 0.77
CA ALA A 231 -0.30 16.15 -0.37
C ALA A 231 -1.30 17.11 -1.03
N VAL A 232 -2.58 16.71 -1.16
CA VAL A 232 -3.65 17.59 -1.69
C VAL A 232 -3.77 18.86 -0.86
N ILE A 233 -3.87 18.74 0.46
CA ILE A 233 -3.98 19.90 1.36
C ILE A 233 -2.70 20.74 1.34
N ALA A 234 -1.52 20.11 1.36
CA ALA A 234 -0.23 20.79 1.34
C ALA A 234 -0.01 21.63 0.06
N ILE A 235 -0.32 21.06 -1.11
CA ILE A 235 -0.25 21.78 -2.41
C ILE A 235 -1.17 23.01 -2.38
N TYR A 236 -2.41 22.84 -1.91
CA TYR A 236 -3.34 23.95 -1.80
C TYR A 236 -2.83 25.07 -0.89
N MET A 237 -2.24 24.72 0.26
CA MET A 237 -1.72 25.70 1.22
C MET A 237 -0.56 26.52 0.65
N GLN A 238 0.42 25.85 0.04
CA GLN A 238 1.69 26.48 -0.34
C GLN A 238 1.65 27.24 -1.66
N GLU A 239 0.75 26.91 -2.59
CA GLU A 239 0.64 27.63 -3.85
C GLU A 239 -0.05 28.98 -3.65
N ASN A 240 0.67 30.06 -3.94
CA ASN A 240 0.16 31.44 -3.78
C ASN A 240 -0.99 31.74 -4.76
N ASN A 241 -0.86 31.28 -6.00
CA ASN A 241 -1.94 31.38 -6.98
C ASN A 241 -2.92 30.23 -6.77
N LYS A 242 -4.09 30.52 -6.19
CA LYS A 242 -5.08 29.49 -5.88
C LYS A 242 -5.75 28.87 -7.10
N ASP A 243 -5.82 29.56 -8.23
CA ASP A 243 -6.32 28.97 -9.48
C ASP A 243 -5.37 27.86 -9.94
N LYS A 244 -4.06 28.16 -9.89
CA LYS A 244 -3.01 27.18 -10.18
C LYS A 244 -3.04 26.03 -9.16
N ALA A 245 -3.22 26.35 -7.88
CA ALA A 245 -3.35 25.36 -6.83
C ALA A 245 -4.47 24.37 -7.15
N LEU A 246 -5.70 24.87 -7.36
CA LEU A 246 -6.89 24.07 -7.68
C LEU A 246 -6.67 23.16 -8.90
N LEU A 247 -6.04 23.68 -9.96
CA LEU A 247 -5.72 22.89 -11.15
C LEU A 247 -4.76 21.73 -10.83
N CYS A 248 -3.76 21.96 -9.99
CA CYS A 248 -2.79 20.92 -9.60
C CYS A 248 -3.41 19.82 -8.72
N LEU A 249 -4.55 20.07 -8.06
CA LEU A 249 -5.23 19.07 -7.22
C LEU A 249 -6.02 18.06 -8.03
N LEU A 250 -6.46 18.40 -9.24
CA LEU A 250 -7.39 17.60 -10.03
C LEU A 250 -6.92 16.15 -10.23
N PRO A 251 -5.66 15.89 -10.61
CA PRO A 251 -5.19 14.50 -10.80
C PRO A 251 -5.12 13.73 -9.47
N LEU A 252 -4.71 14.36 -8.37
CA LEU A 252 -4.68 13.70 -7.05
C LEU A 252 -6.08 13.34 -6.53
N LEU A 253 -7.05 14.25 -6.69
CA LEU A 253 -8.45 13.99 -6.32
C LEU A 253 -9.09 12.91 -7.20
N PHE A 254 -8.70 12.82 -8.47
CA PHE A 254 -9.08 11.70 -9.32
C PHE A 254 -8.48 10.37 -8.83
N LEU A 255 -7.26 10.34 -8.31
CA LEU A 255 -6.64 9.10 -7.83
C LEU A 255 -7.18 8.57 -6.51
N LEU A 256 -7.44 9.46 -5.54
CA LEU A 256 -7.75 9.10 -4.16
C LEU A 256 -8.81 7.99 -4.00
N PRO A 257 -9.99 8.04 -4.67
CA PRO A 257 -11.01 6.98 -4.59
C PRO A 257 -10.52 5.59 -4.97
N ASN A 258 -9.49 5.54 -5.82
CA ASN A 258 -8.98 4.33 -6.42
C ASN A 258 -7.63 3.88 -5.84
N ILE A 259 -7.11 4.60 -4.84
CA ILE A 259 -6.06 4.08 -3.94
C ILE A 259 -6.70 3.08 -2.98
N LYS A 260 -7.75 3.52 -2.27
CA LYS A 260 -8.59 2.73 -1.36
C LYS A 260 -10.00 3.29 -1.38
N GLU A 261 -11.01 2.49 -1.08
CA GLU A 261 -12.41 2.97 -0.95
C GLU A 261 -12.54 4.18 -0.02
N VAL A 262 -11.82 4.18 1.12
CA VAL A 262 -11.84 5.31 2.06
C VAL A 262 -11.31 6.61 1.44
N GLY A 263 -10.44 6.50 0.43
CA GLY A 263 -9.93 7.64 -0.33
C GLY A 263 -11.03 8.40 -1.08
N PHE A 264 -12.16 7.77 -1.39
CA PHE A 264 -13.32 8.47 -1.94
C PHE A 264 -13.82 9.53 -0.95
N TRP A 265 -14.03 9.12 0.31
CA TRP A 265 -14.47 10.03 1.38
C TRP A 265 -13.41 11.07 1.71
N LEU A 266 -12.12 10.71 1.69
CA LEU A 266 -11.03 11.67 1.91
C LEU A 266 -10.91 12.71 0.78
N ALA A 267 -11.19 12.32 -0.47
CA ALA A 267 -11.24 13.27 -1.59
C ALA A 267 -12.36 14.30 -1.39
N TYR A 268 -13.54 13.89 -0.91
CA TYR A 268 -14.61 14.81 -0.55
C TYR A 268 -14.28 15.66 0.68
N ALA A 269 -13.64 15.09 1.70
CA ALA A 269 -13.15 15.86 2.84
C ALA A 269 -12.19 16.97 2.40
N ALA A 270 -11.26 16.66 1.46
CA ALA A 270 -10.38 17.65 0.85
C ALA A 270 -11.17 18.70 0.06
N ALA A 271 -12.07 18.28 -0.83
CA ALA A 271 -12.86 19.18 -1.67
C ALA A 271 -13.71 20.15 -0.83
N ILE A 272 -14.37 19.66 0.23
CA ILE A 272 -15.14 20.48 1.18
C ILE A 272 -14.21 21.46 1.89
N THR A 273 -13.14 20.97 2.52
CA THR A 273 -12.18 21.80 3.28
C THR A 273 -11.62 22.93 2.42
N ILE A 274 -11.19 22.61 1.19
CA ILE A 274 -10.62 23.56 0.25
C ILE A 274 -11.67 24.54 -0.26
N SER A 275 -12.87 24.07 -0.60
CA SER A 275 -13.95 24.93 -1.11
C SER A 275 -14.44 25.90 -0.03
N THR A 276 -14.66 25.42 1.20
CA THR A 276 -15.02 26.29 2.33
C THR A 276 -13.97 27.35 2.56
N HIS A 277 -12.69 26.96 2.64
CA HIS A 277 -11.61 27.92 2.78
C HIS A 277 -11.53 28.90 1.60
N PHE A 278 -11.69 28.43 0.35
CA PHE A 278 -11.62 29.27 -0.83
C PHE A 278 -12.74 30.32 -0.85
N VAL A 279 -13.98 29.89 -0.64
CA VAL A 279 -15.18 30.77 -0.64
C VAL A 279 -15.11 31.78 0.49
N SER A 280 -14.64 31.40 1.68
CA SER A 280 -14.53 32.32 2.82
C SER A 280 -13.45 33.39 2.64
N ASN A 281 -12.42 33.15 1.83
CA ASN A 281 -11.25 34.02 1.77
C ASN A 281 -10.99 34.68 0.40
N TYR A 282 -11.65 34.22 -0.67
CA TYR A 282 -11.42 34.72 -2.02
C TYR A 282 -12.72 35.04 -2.74
N LYS A 283 -12.67 36.08 -3.58
CA LYS A 283 -13.78 36.42 -4.48
C LYS A 283 -13.91 35.35 -5.56
N LEU A 284 -15.10 34.78 -5.69
CA LEU A 284 -15.41 33.78 -6.71
C LEU A 284 -15.46 34.40 -8.10
N LYS A 285 -14.68 33.85 -9.03
CA LYS A 285 -14.80 34.11 -10.47
C LYS A 285 -15.39 32.88 -11.17
N LYS A 286 -15.94 33.06 -12.37
CA LYS A 286 -16.60 31.97 -13.14
C LYS A 286 -15.70 30.74 -13.30
N HIS A 287 -14.42 30.93 -13.66
CA HIS A 287 -13.49 29.81 -13.81
C HIS A 287 -13.16 29.12 -12.47
N ASN A 288 -13.16 29.86 -11.35
CA ASN A 288 -12.98 29.27 -10.03
C ASN A 288 -14.14 28.35 -9.66
N ILE A 289 -15.37 28.75 -9.97
CA ILE A 289 -16.55 27.91 -9.74
C ILE A 289 -16.43 26.60 -10.51
N ILE A 290 -15.99 26.65 -11.78
CA ILE A 290 -15.76 25.46 -12.59
C ILE A 290 -14.69 24.55 -11.95
N LEU A 291 -13.56 25.10 -11.52
CA LEU A 291 -12.50 24.32 -10.87
C LEU A 291 -12.97 23.71 -9.55
N LEU A 292 -13.73 24.45 -8.74
CA LEU A 292 -14.32 23.95 -7.49
C LEU A 292 -15.30 22.81 -7.76
N LEU A 293 -16.17 22.93 -8.78
CA LEU A 293 -17.06 21.84 -9.20
C LEU A 293 -16.27 20.59 -9.61
N PHE A 294 -15.16 20.75 -10.34
CA PHE A 294 -14.31 19.62 -10.71
C PHE A 294 -13.68 18.90 -9.50
N LEU A 295 -13.44 19.59 -8.38
CA LEU A 295 -12.98 18.94 -7.15
C LEU A 295 -13.98 17.89 -6.64
N PHE A 296 -15.28 18.10 -6.85
CA PHE A 296 -16.33 17.17 -6.43
C PHE A 296 -16.67 16.13 -7.51
N ILE A 297 -16.59 16.52 -8.78
CA ILE A 297 -16.97 15.66 -9.91
C ILE A 297 -15.90 14.59 -10.17
N LEU A 298 -14.61 14.93 -10.11
CA LEU A 298 -13.54 13.99 -10.47
C LEU A 298 -13.44 12.77 -9.55
N PRO A 299 -13.54 12.89 -8.21
CA PRO A 299 -13.59 11.72 -7.34
C PRO A 299 -14.75 10.77 -7.69
N TYR A 300 -15.93 11.33 -7.99
CA TYR A 300 -17.10 10.56 -8.42
C TYR A 300 -16.85 9.82 -9.73
N ILE A 301 -16.38 10.53 -10.77
CA ILE A 301 -16.08 9.94 -12.08
C ILE A 301 -15.08 8.79 -11.90
N SER A 302 -14.00 9.03 -11.15
CA SER A 302 -12.95 8.04 -10.96
C SER A 302 -13.47 6.76 -10.30
N HIS A 303 -14.27 6.90 -9.23
CA HIS A 303 -14.90 5.77 -8.56
C HIS A 303 -15.91 5.05 -9.47
N LYS A 304 -16.72 5.82 -10.22
CA LYS A 304 -17.71 5.27 -11.14
C LYS A 304 -17.07 4.48 -12.28
N LEU A 305 -15.92 4.92 -12.79
CA LEU A 305 -15.16 4.18 -13.81
C LEU A 305 -14.78 2.77 -13.33
N TRP A 306 -14.33 2.64 -12.07
CA TRP A 306 -14.04 1.33 -11.49
C TRP A 306 -15.30 0.48 -11.34
N ALA A 307 -16.38 1.06 -10.80
CA ALA A 307 -17.64 0.36 -10.63
C ALA A 307 -18.21 -0.14 -11.97
N THR A 308 -18.17 0.69 -13.02
CA THR A 308 -18.58 0.30 -14.37
C THR A 308 -17.69 -0.80 -14.94
N TYR A 309 -16.37 -0.73 -14.71
CA TYR A 309 -15.45 -1.80 -15.10
C TYR A 309 -15.85 -3.13 -14.46
N LEU A 310 -16.14 -3.17 -13.15
CA LEU A 310 -16.59 -4.38 -12.45
C LEU A 310 -17.94 -4.91 -12.97
N LEU A 311 -18.90 -4.01 -13.22
CA LEU A 311 -20.21 -4.37 -13.76
C LEU A 311 -20.11 -5.04 -15.14
N ASN A 312 -19.19 -4.59 -15.98
CA ASN A 312 -18.94 -5.23 -17.29
C ASN A 312 -18.43 -6.68 -17.17
N PHE A 313 -18.00 -7.11 -15.99
CA PHE A 313 -17.63 -8.50 -15.69
C PHE A 313 -18.67 -9.24 -14.83
N GLY A 314 -19.86 -8.67 -14.66
CA GLY A 314 -20.91 -9.27 -13.84
C GLY A 314 -20.58 -9.28 -12.33
N ILE A 315 -19.57 -8.52 -11.89
CA ILE A 315 -19.26 -8.39 -10.46
C ILE A 315 -20.12 -7.27 -9.87
N ILE A 316 -21.03 -7.65 -8.99
CA ILE A 316 -21.77 -6.71 -8.15
C ILE A 316 -20.99 -6.53 -6.86
N SER A 317 -20.43 -5.34 -6.63
CA SER A 317 -19.73 -5.03 -5.38
C SER A 317 -20.68 -5.09 -4.17
N PRO A 318 -20.44 -5.95 -3.16
CA PRO A 318 -21.29 -6.07 -1.97
C PRO A 318 -21.26 -4.84 -1.04
N HIS A 319 -20.28 -3.93 -1.19
CA HIS A 319 -20.17 -2.71 -0.34
C HIS A 319 -20.94 -1.50 -0.88
N SER A 320 -21.77 -1.70 -1.90
CA SER A 320 -22.35 -0.64 -2.73
C SER A 320 -23.58 0.10 -2.17
N SER A 321 -23.94 -0.02 -0.89
CA SER A 321 -25.10 0.71 -0.36
C SER A 321 -24.84 1.39 0.99
N PHE A 322 -23.87 2.32 1.03
CA PHE A 322 -23.93 3.36 2.05
C PHE A 322 -25.25 4.13 1.89
N SER A 323 -26.06 4.12 2.95
CA SER A 323 -27.32 4.87 3.02
C SER A 323 -27.21 5.88 4.15
N LEU A 324 -27.42 7.16 3.83
CA LEU A 324 -27.41 8.23 4.82
C LEU A 324 -28.50 8.01 5.90
N ALA A 325 -29.64 7.46 5.51
CA ALA A 325 -30.72 7.10 6.43
C ALA A 325 -30.26 6.02 7.42
N LYS A 326 -29.68 4.91 6.92
CA LYS A 326 -29.14 3.84 7.77
C LYS A 326 -28.01 4.32 8.68
N TYR A 327 -27.17 5.24 8.17
CA TYR A 327 -26.11 5.87 8.94
C TYR A 327 -26.67 6.67 10.11
N ALA A 328 -27.62 7.58 9.84
CA ALA A 328 -28.26 8.39 10.87
C ALA A 328 -29.01 7.52 11.90
N GLU A 329 -29.80 6.55 11.44
CA GLU A 329 -30.53 5.62 12.30
C GLU A 329 -29.59 4.83 13.22
N THR A 330 -28.48 4.33 12.68
CA THR A 330 -27.48 3.57 13.46
C THR A 330 -26.85 4.42 14.57
N LEU A 331 -26.54 5.69 14.28
CA LEU A 331 -25.94 6.58 15.26
C LEU A 331 -26.95 7.05 16.33
N LEU A 332 -28.20 7.30 15.95
CA LEU A 332 -29.27 7.62 16.91
C LEU A 332 -29.53 6.44 17.86
N ASN A 333 -29.44 5.22 17.36
CA ASN A 333 -29.66 3.99 18.12
C ASN A 333 -28.37 3.41 18.74
N VAL A 334 -27.27 4.16 18.80
CA VAL A 334 -25.99 3.63 19.34
C VAL A 334 -26.10 3.25 20.82
N PHE A 335 -27.02 3.85 21.57
CA PHE A 335 -27.24 3.57 23.00
C PHE A 335 -28.35 2.55 23.26
N SER A 336 -28.96 1.97 22.22
CA SER A 336 -30.15 1.11 22.38
C SER A 336 -29.85 -0.30 22.91
N SER A 337 -28.64 -0.82 22.69
CA SER A 337 -28.23 -2.16 23.12
C SER A 337 -26.92 -2.12 23.92
N GLU A 338 -26.77 -3.02 24.89
CA GLU A 338 -25.53 -3.17 25.67
C GLU A 338 -24.32 -3.46 24.78
N GLN A 339 -24.52 -4.23 23.70
CA GLN A 339 -23.50 -4.51 22.71
C GLN A 339 -23.01 -3.23 22.01
N ASN A 340 -23.92 -2.37 21.55
CA ASN A 340 -23.54 -1.11 20.89
C ASN A 340 -22.84 -0.16 21.86
N LYS A 341 -23.27 -0.12 23.13
CA LYS A 341 -22.60 0.66 24.19
C LYS A 341 -21.18 0.16 24.43
N ALA A 342 -20.97 -1.16 24.47
CA ALA A 342 -19.65 -1.75 24.63
C ALA A 342 -18.73 -1.41 23.44
N VAL A 343 -19.24 -1.50 22.21
CA VAL A 343 -18.49 -1.08 21.01
C VAL A 343 -18.15 0.41 21.06
N LEU A 344 -19.09 1.27 21.43
CA LEU A 344 -18.87 2.72 21.57
C LEU A 344 -17.80 3.04 22.61
N LEU A 345 -17.83 2.38 23.77
CA LEU A 345 -16.85 2.55 24.83
C LEU A 345 -15.44 2.11 24.39
N MET A 346 -15.34 0.96 23.72
CA MET A 346 -14.08 0.46 23.18
C MET A 346 -13.56 1.33 22.04
N PHE A 347 -14.45 1.83 21.19
CA PHE A 347 -14.12 2.81 20.16
C PHE A 347 -13.57 4.10 20.77
N GLY A 348 -14.22 4.65 21.81
CA GLY A 348 -13.73 5.81 22.56
C GLY A 348 -12.34 5.57 23.16
N LYS A 349 -12.12 4.42 23.81
CA LYS A 349 -10.79 4.01 24.31
C LYS A 349 -9.75 3.94 23.19
N SER A 350 -10.13 3.46 22.00
CA SER A 350 -9.22 3.39 20.85
C SER A 350 -8.81 4.77 20.33
N ILE A 351 -9.67 5.80 20.43
CA ILE A 351 -9.32 7.18 20.06
C ILE A 351 -8.28 7.73 21.03
N ILE A 352 -8.47 7.53 22.34
CA ILE A 352 -7.50 7.94 23.36
C ILE A 352 -6.18 7.20 23.15
N GLY A 353 -6.26 5.88 22.93
CA GLY A 353 -5.10 5.05 22.61
C GLY A 353 -4.35 5.57 21.37
N PHE A 354 -5.07 5.94 20.31
CA PHE A 354 -4.48 6.52 19.10
C PHE A 354 -3.79 7.87 19.36
N ALA A 355 -4.41 8.77 20.13
CA ALA A 355 -3.84 10.06 20.50
C ALA A 355 -2.53 9.94 21.29
N LEU A 356 -2.33 8.82 21.99
CA LEU A 356 -1.11 8.54 22.77
C LEU A 356 -0.06 7.72 22.01
N LYS A 357 -0.34 7.30 20.78
CA LYS A 357 0.61 6.52 19.97
C LYS A 357 1.78 7.36 19.49
N GLU A 358 2.86 6.68 19.18
CA GLU A 358 4.14 7.27 18.79
C GLU A 358 3.98 8.18 17.55
N GLY A 359 3.10 7.81 16.61
CA GLY A 359 2.76 8.66 15.46
C GLY A 359 2.11 10.00 15.87
N SER A 360 1.31 10.02 16.94
CA SER A 360 0.71 11.25 17.48
C SER A 360 1.77 12.13 18.12
N LEU A 361 2.72 11.51 18.83
CA LEU A 361 3.85 12.23 19.43
C LEU A 361 4.69 12.96 18.39
N VAL A 362 4.88 12.40 17.19
CA VAL A 362 5.55 13.09 16.07
C VAL A 362 4.75 14.33 15.65
N ILE A 363 3.43 14.21 15.51
CA ILE A 363 2.54 15.34 15.16
C ILE A 363 2.59 16.42 16.25
N TYR A 364 2.56 16.05 17.52
CA TYR A 364 2.66 16.99 18.64
C TYR A 364 4.04 17.67 18.71
N THR A 365 5.11 16.94 18.40
CA THR A 365 6.46 17.49 18.31
C THR A 365 6.56 18.54 17.20
N LEU A 366 5.98 18.25 16.03
CA LEU A 366 5.88 19.23 14.94
C LEU A 366 5.03 20.43 15.35
N LEU A 367 3.90 20.22 16.03
CA LEU A 367 3.05 21.30 16.51
C LEU A 367 3.79 22.19 17.51
N ALA A 368 4.51 21.60 18.46
CA ALA A 368 5.34 22.34 19.42
C ALA A 368 6.43 23.15 18.71
N LEU A 369 7.09 22.57 17.70
CA LEU A 369 8.07 23.29 16.88
C LEU A 369 7.41 24.46 16.12
N LEU A 370 6.24 24.25 15.52
CA LEU A 370 5.49 25.30 14.83
C LEU A 370 5.14 26.44 15.80
N LEU A 371 4.54 26.15 16.95
CA LEU A 371 4.18 27.15 17.96
C LEU A 371 5.39 27.92 18.48
N TYR A 372 6.51 27.21 18.69
CA TYR A 372 7.77 27.82 19.09
C TYR A 372 8.30 28.80 18.03
N LEU A 373 8.37 28.38 16.75
CA LEU A 373 8.80 29.23 15.64
C LEU A 373 7.86 30.44 15.47
N GLN A 374 6.56 30.20 15.57
CA GLN A 374 5.54 31.23 15.48
C GLN A 374 5.72 32.30 16.57
N ARG A 375 5.91 31.89 17.83
CA ARG A 375 6.14 32.80 18.96
C ARG A 375 7.44 33.57 18.81
N LYS A 376 8.53 32.90 18.43
CA LYS A 376 9.84 33.57 18.29
C LYS A 376 9.85 34.61 17.18
N TYR A 377 9.23 34.31 16.03
CA TYR A 377 9.25 35.19 14.87
C TYR A 377 8.01 36.06 14.73
N LYS A 378 7.08 35.98 15.69
CA LYS A 378 5.80 36.74 15.72
C LYS A 378 5.01 36.60 14.42
N ILE A 379 5.01 35.40 13.85
CA ILE A 379 4.29 35.11 12.60
C ILE A 379 2.82 34.82 12.94
N THR A 380 1.88 35.31 12.16
CA THR A 380 0.46 35.02 12.32
C THR A 380 -0.07 34.25 11.12
N PHE A 381 -0.73 33.12 11.38
CA PHE A 381 -1.39 32.28 10.37
C PHE A 381 -2.91 32.30 10.52
N SER A 382 -3.48 33.44 10.93
CA SER A 382 -4.93 33.60 11.07
C SER A 382 -5.68 33.22 9.79
N TYR A 383 -5.04 33.44 8.64
CA TYR A 383 -5.53 33.11 7.31
C TYR A 383 -6.00 31.65 7.16
N PHE A 384 -5.30 30.70 7.78
CA PHE A 384 -5.61 29.28 7.60
C PHE A 384 -6.34 28.64 8.78
N LEU A 385 -6.78 29.43 9.77
CA LEU A 385 -7.58 28.92 10.89
C LEU A 385 -8.82 28.18 10.39
N ASN A 386 -9.53 28.77 9.42
CA ASN A 386 -10.73 28.20 8.82
C ASN A 386 -10.46 26.84 8.13
N LEU A 387 -9.30 26.68 7.50
CA LEU A 387 -8.90 25.42 6.88
C LEU A 387 -8.71 24.33 7.94
N ASN A 388 -8.03 24.65 9.05
CA ASN A 388 -7.83 23.70 10.14
C ASN A 388 -9.13 23.32 10.84
N ILE A 389 -10.05 24.27 11.04
CA ILE A 389 -11.38 24.00 11.61
C ILE A 389 -12.17 23.06 10.68
N ALA A 390 -12.22 23.35 9.37
CA ALA A 390 -12.89 22.47 8.42
C ALA A 390 -12.26 21.06 8.37
N LEU A 391 -10.93 20.97 8.46
CA LEU A 391 -10.22 19.69 8.51
C LEU A 391 -10.51 18.91 9.80
N LEU A 392 -10.61 19.58 10.94
CA LEU A 392 -11.00 18.95 12.21
C LEU A 392 -12.45 18.46 12.17
N LEU A 393 -13.38 19.27 11.63
CA LEU A 393 -14.78 18.88 11.46
C LEU A 393 -14.91 17.66 10.55
N THR A 394 -14.20 17.65 9.42
CA THR A 394 -14.19 16.48 8.52
C THR A 394 -13.51 15.26 9.14
N PHE A 395 -12.53 15.44 10.04
CA PHE A 395 -11.96 14.33 10.82
C PHE A 395 -12.95 13.73 11.81
N VAL A 396 -13.73 14.56 12.51
CA VAL A 396 -14.79 14.08 13.42
C VAL A 396 -15.85 13.31 12.65
N LEU A 397 -16.29 13.83 11.49
CA LEU A 397 -17.20 13.12 10.58
C LEU A 397 -16.61 11.78 10.11
N TYR A 398 -15.31 11.76 9.79
CA TYR A 398 -14.61 10.53 9.42
C TYR A 398 -14.60 9.50 10.55
N LEU A 399 -14.32 9.91 11.80
CA LEU A 399 -14.36 9.01 12.95
C LEU A 399 -15.79 8.49 13.21
N SER A 400 -16.79 9.34 13.05
CA SER A 400 -18.20 8.95 13.14
C SER A 400 -18.57 7.89 12.08
N PHE A 401 -18.08 8.05 10.85
CA PHE A 401 -18.21 7.03 9.80
C PHE A 401 -17.48 5.73 10.15
N ARG A 402 -16.31 5.79 10.78
CA ARG A 402 -15.59 4.59 11.26
C ARG A 402 -16.36 3.85 12.36
N LEU A 403 -16.97 4.58 13.30
CA LEU A 403 -17.83 3.99 14.32
C LEU A 403 -19.02 3.26 13.68
N PHE A 404 -19.67 3.89 12.70
CA PHE A 404 -20.75 3.25 11.95
C PHE A 404 -20.33 1.92 11.32
N LEU A 405 -19.15 1.86 10.71
CA LEU A 405 -18.63 0.62 10.14
C LEU A 405 -18.41 -0.45 11.22
N TYR A 406 -17.84 -0.10 12.37
CA TYR A 406 -17.69 -1.07 13.48
C TYR A 406 -19.03 -1.61 14.00
N LEU A 407 -20.08 -0.81 13.97
CA LEU A 407 -21.41 -1.22 14.42
C LEU A 407 -22.15 -2.11 13.40
N LYS A 408 -21.81 -2.03 12.10
CA LYS A 408 -22.62 -2.65 11.03
C LYS A 408 -21.88 -3.58 10.07
N SER A 409 -20.59 -3.40 9.89
CA SER A 409 -19.81 -4.11 8.86
C SER A 409 -18.76 -5.05 9.43
N TYR A 410 -18.28 -4.81 10.64
CA TYR A 410 -17.30 -5.69 11.30
C TYR A 410 -18.00 -6.77 12.13
N THR A 411 -17.29 -7.88 12.35
CA THR A 411 -17.71 -8.87 13.34
C THR A 411 -17.71 -8.25 14.74
N ILE A 412 -18.51 -8.79 15.65
CA ILE A 412 -18.59 -8.23 17.01
C ILE A 412 -17.22 -8.27 17.73
N GLU A 413 -16.44 -9.33 17.52
CA GLU A 413 -15.12 -9.46 18.11
C GLU A 413 -14.16 -8.37 17.62
N GLU A 414 -14.14 -8.13 16.31
CA GLU A 414 -13.34 -7.06 15.71
C GLU A 414 -13.80 -5.67 16.19
N ALA A 415 -15.11 -5.46 16.30
CA ALA A 415 -15.69 -4.20 16.75
C ALA A 415 -15.34 -3.90 18.22
N LEU A 416 -15.45 -4.89 19.10
CA LEU A 416 -15.10 -4.75 20.52
C LEU A 416 -13.61 -4.52 20.74
N ARG A 417 -12.75 -5.00 19.84
CA ARG A 417 -11.29 -4.73 19.87
C ARG A 417 -10.90 -3.44 19.16
N ALA A 418 -11.84 -2.79 18.46
CA ALA A 418 -11.55 -1.75 17.47
C ALA A 418 -10.42 -2.19 16.52
N ALA A 419 -10.54 -3.40 15.96
CA ALA A 419 -9.47 -4.05 15.22
C ALA A 419 -8.91 -3.15 14.09
N SER A 420 -7.58 -3.05 14.01
CA SER A 420 -6.88 -2.20 13.04
C SER A 420 -7.14 -0.68 13.15
N TYR A 421 -7.66 -0.17 14.28
CA TYR A 421 -7.93 1.27 14.45
C TYR A 421 -6.73 2.17 14.12
N LEU A 422 -5.50 1.76 14.43
CA LEU A 422 -4.28 2.52 14.14
C LEU A 422 -4.16 2.88 12.66
N ARG A 423 -4.35 1.89 11.77
CA ARG A 423 -4.26 2.09 10.33
C ARG A 423 -5.42 2.93 9.80
N TYR A 424 -6.61 2.66 10.30
CA TYR A 424 -7.82 3.35 9.84
C TYR A 424 -7.79 4.83 10.24
N TYR A 425 -7.54 5.16 11.50
CA TYR A 425 -7.49 6.56 11.93
C TYR A 425 -6.34 7.32 11.27
N ALA A 426 -5.20 6.65 11.04
CA ALA A 426 -4.06 7.24 10.35
C ALA A 426 -4.31 7.56 8.88
N SER A 427 -5.21 6.82 8.21
CA SER A 427 -5.61 7.13 6.83
C SER A 427 -6.12 8.58 6.69
N PHE A 428 -6.67 9.16 7.76
CA PHE A 428 -6.98 10.59 7.83
C PHE A 428 -5.86 11.38 8.54
N ALA A 429 -5.48 10.97 9.76
CA ALA A 429 -4.69 11.80 10.68
C ALA A 429 -3.30 12.21 10.16
N ILE A 430 -2.72 11.46 9.21
CA ILE A 430 -1.44 11.82 8.55
C ILE A 430 -1.51 13.24 7.93
N VAL A 431 -2.68 13.69 7.48
CA VAL A 431 -2.88 15.05 6.95
C VAL A 431 -2.43 16.15 7.91
N PHE A 432 -2.57 15.94 9.23
CA PHE A 432 -2.17 16.93 10.22
C PHE A 432 -0.64 17.12 10.26
N ALA A 433 0.13 16.05 10.06
CA ALA A 433 1.58 16.14 9.91
C ALA A 433 1.95 16.99 8.67
N PHE A 434 1.28 16.78 7.54
CA PHE A 434 1.49 17.56 6.32
C PHE A 434 1.14 19.04 6.51
N VAL A 435 -0.01 19.34 7.11
CA VAL A 435 -0.46 20.70 7.36
C VAL A 435 0.55 21.46 8.23
N ILE A 436 0.96 20.86 9.36
CA ILE A 436 1.94 21.45 10.27
C ILE A 436 3.31 21.62 9.58
N ALA A 437 3.80 20.57 8.90
CA ALA A 437 5.05 20.64 8.16
C ALA A 437 5.02 21.71 7.06
N THR A 438 3.88 21.92 6.40
CA THR A 438 3.71 22.95 5.37
C THR A 438 3.77 24.36 5.97
N TYR A 439 3.19 24.61 7.16
CA TYR A 439 3.39 25.88 7.85
C TYR A 439 4.86 26.11 8.19
N ILE A 440 5.53 25.10 8.75
CA ILE A 440 6.96 25.22 9.11
C ILE A 440 7.80 25.50 7.86
N LYS A 441 7.51 24.83 6.74
CA LYS A 441 8.12 25.13 5.43
C LYS A 441 7.92 26.59 5.04
N MET A 442 6.68 27.10 5.09
CA MET A 442 6.39 28.49 4.75
C MET A 442 7.18 29.47 5.62
N ILE A 443 7.33 29.19 6.93
CA ILE A 443 8.19 29.97 7.83
C ILE A 443 9.65 29.93 7.36
N PHE A 444 10.19 28.74 7.08
CA PHE A 444 11.57 28.58 6.63
C PHE A 444 11.86 29.31 5.30
N GLU A 445 10.89 29.36 4.38
CA GLU A 445 11.05 30.04 3.10
C GLU A 445 10.93 31.56 3.20
N GLN A 446 10.15 32.07 4.15
CA GLN A 446 9.99 33.50 4.43
C GLN A 446 11.17 34.10 5.22
N LEU A 447 11.81 33.33 6.09
CA LEU A 447 12.90 33.84 6.93
C LEU A 447 14.21 34.01 6.14
N PRO A 448 15.00 35.07 6.43
CA PRO A 448 16.37 35.18 5.94
C PRO A 448 17.22 33.98 6.39
N HIS A 449 18.05 33.45 5.50
CA HIS A 449 18.87 32.26 5.78
C HIS A 449 19.75 32.41 7.04
N LYS A 450 20.22 33.62 7.37
CA LYS A 450 21.00 33.85 8.58
C LYS A 450 20.22 33.56 9.87
N LYS A 451 18.90 33.84 9.88
CA LYS A 451 18.02 33.62 11.05
C LYS A 451 17.64 32.17 11.24
N THR A 452 17.66 31.35 10.18
CA THR A 452 17.35 29.91 10.28
C THR A 452 18.51 29.10 10.85
N LYS A 453 19.76 29.60 10.74
CA LYS A 453 20.96 28.94 11.28
C LYS A 453 20.96 28.79 12.80
N ASP A 454 20.30 29.69 13.52
CA ASP A 454 20.15 29.66 14.98
C ASP A 454 19.50 28.35 15.47
N PHE A 455 18.81 27.63 14.59
CA PHE A 455 18.08 26.40 14.89
C PHE A 455 18.67 25.14 14.32
N ASN A 456 19.81 25.22 13.65
CA ASN A 456 20.39 24.05 13.00
C ASN A 456 20.62 22.91 13.99
N LYS A 457 21.02 23.19 15.24
CA LYS A 457 21.18 22.14 16.28
C LYS A 457 19.87 21.39 16.57
N LEU A 458 18.78 22.13 16.82
CA LEU A 458 17.47 21.54 17.07
C LEU A 458 16.95 20.78 15.84
N ILE A 459 17.10 21.37 14.66
CA ILE A 459 16.69 20.74 13.39
C ILE A 459 17.48 19.45 13.16
N ILE A 460 18.79 19.43 13.41
CA ILE A 460 19.63 18.23 13.31
C ILE A 460 19.15 17.15 14.27
N ILE A 461 18.92 17.48 15.55
CA ILE A 461 18.45 16.52 16.55
C ILE A 461 17.12 15.90 16.12
N LEU A 462 16.13 16.73 15.75
CA LEU A 462 14.83 16.25 15.31
C LEU A 462 14.92 15.42 14.01
N THR A 463 15.77 15.84 13.07
CA THR A 463 16.02 15.09 11.84
C THR A 463 16.61 13.72 12.13
N ILE A 464 17.58 13.62 13.05
CA ILE A 464 18.17 12.35 13.46
C ILE A 464 17.12 11.46 14.12
N ILE A 465 16.27 12.00 15.00
CA ILE A 465 15.20 11.24 15.67
C ILE A 465 14.22 10.67 14.64
N PHE A 466 13.69 11.50 13.74
CA PHE A 466 12.74 11.05 12.73
C PHE A 466 13.39 10.10 11.72
N PHE A 467 14.61 10.38 11.26
CA PHE A 467 15.34 9.48 10.38
C PHE A 467 15.61 8.13 11.04
N SER A 468 16.07 8.11 12.29
CA SER A 468 16.29 6.88 13.07
C SER A 468 15.00 6.08 13.26
N THR A 469 13.86 6.78 13.39
CA THR A 469 12.54 6.15 13.45
C THR A 469 12.18 5.44 12.14
N ILE A 470 12.42 6.08 10.99
CA ILE A 470 12.26 5.46 9.67
C ILE A 470 13.18 4.24 9.55
N CYS A 471 14.48 4.43 9.81
CA CYS A 471 15.47 3.37 9.71
C CYS A 471 15.10 2.17 10.58
N SER A 472 14.81 2.38 11.88
CA SER A 472 14.42 1.32 12.81
C SER A 472 13.23 0.50 12.28
N ASN A 473 12.21 1.16 11.74
CA ASN A 473 11.06 0.46 11.16
C ASN A 473 11.37 -0.27 9.85
N LEU A 474 12.26 0.27 9.01
CA LEU A 474 12.75 -0.43 7.81
C LEU A 474 13.65 -1.64 8.17
N TYR A 475 14.37 -1.58 9.29
CA TYR A 475 15.20 -2.69 9.79
C TYR A 475 14.37 -3.85 10.38
N LYS A 476 13.09 -3.64 10.72
CA LYS A 476 12.17 -4.72 11.10
C LYS A 476 11.85 -5.70 9.95
N ARG A 477 12.24 -5.40 8.70
CA ARG A 477 12.13 -6.34 7.58
C ARG A 477 13.43 -7.13 7.44
N PRO A 478 13.40 -8.47 7.55
CA PRO A 478 14.60 -9.29 7.36
C PRO A 478 15.16 -9.10 5.93
N PRO A 479 16.49 -9.03 5.77
CA PRO A 479 17.14 -9.11 4.46
C PRO A 479 16.93 -10.51 3.83
N HIS A 480 17.33 -10.68 2.57
CA HIS A 480 17.12 -11.84 1.66
C HIS A 480 17.30 -13.27 2.23
N TYR A 481 17.83 -13.44 3.44
CA TYR A 481 17.75 -14.71 4.16
C TYR A 481 16.28 -14.97 4.54
N LEU A 482 15.58 -15.74 3.71
CA LEU A 482 14.20 -16.12 3.91
C LEU A 482 14.02 -16.69 5.34
N ASN A 483 13.06 -16.15 6.10
CA ASN A 483 12.54 -16.79 7.32
C ASN A 483 12.19 -18.24 7.00
N ASN A 484 12.41 -19.16 7.95
CA ASN A 484 12.11 -20.58 7.82
C ASN A 484 10.69 -20.82 7.27
N ASP A 485 9.71 -20.03 7.72
CA ASP A 485 8.32 -20.08 7.25
C ASP A 485 8.18 -19.78 5.74
N ARG A 486 8.95 -18.81 5.22
CA ARG A 486 8.93 -18.45 3.80
C ARG A 486 9.68 -19.46 2.95
N GLN A 487 10.77 -20.05 3.47
CA GLN A 487 11.44 -21.17 2.80
C GLN A 487 10.51 -22.38 2.70
N LEU A 488 9.84 -22.72 3.80
CA LEU A 488 8.88 -23.81 3.88
C LEU A 488 7.75 -23.62 2.86
N THR A 489 7.09 -22.46 2.87
CA THR A 489 5.95 -22.19 1.96
C THR A 489 6.37 -22.12 0.50
N SER A 490 7.55 -21.56 0.19
CA SER A 490 8.09 -21.53 -1.17
C SER A 490 8.45 -22.95 -1.65
N SER A 491 9.07 -23.77 -0.81
CA SER A 491 9.37 -25.17 -1.12
C SER A 491 8.09 -25.98 -1.39
N ILE A 492 7.07 -25.85 -0.53
CA ILE A 492 5.79 -26.53 -0.73
C ILE A 492 5.15 -26.10 -2.06
N ALA A 493 5.14 -24.80 -2.36
CA ALA A 493 4.58 -24.30 -3.59
C ALA A 493 5.33 -24.79 -4.84
N GLN A 494 6.66 -24.85 -4.78
CA GLN A 494 7.49 -25.42 -5.84
C GLN A 494 7.14 -26.88 -6.09
N ASP A 495 7.09 -27.70 -5.03
CA ASP A 495 6.76 -29.13 -5.13
C ASP A 495 5.36 -29.34 -5.75
N LEU A 496 4.36 -28.60 -5.26
CA LEU A 496 3.00 -28.65 -5.81
C LEU A 496 2.94 -28.20 -7.28
N SER A 497 3.69 -27.16 -7.67
CA SER A 497 3.73 -26.68 -9.06
C SER A 497 4.32 -27.72 -10.01
N ILE A 498 5.36 -28.44 -9.58
CA ILE A 498 6.03 -29.49 -10.35
C ILE A 498 5.09 -30.68 -10.57
N ILE A 499 4.40 -31.13 -9.51
CA ILE A 499 3.45 -32.25 -9.60
C ILE A 499 2.34 -31.93 -10.61
N LYS A 500 1.81 -30.71 -10.58
CA LYS A 500 0.75 -30.26 -11.51
C LYS A 500 1.20 -30.08 -12.96
N GLN A 501 2.45 -29.69 -13.19
CA GLN A 501 2.99 -29.55 -14.54
C GLN A 501 3.11 -30.92 -15.25
N LYS A 502 3.39 -31.99 -14.51
CA LYS A 502 3.55 -33.33 -15.09
C LYS A 502 2.23 -33.94 -15.57
N ASP A 503 1.13 -33.69 -14.88
CA ASP A 503 -0.20 -34.10 -15.33
C ASP A 503 -1.29 -33.17 -14.79
N LYS A 504 -1.94 -32.44 -15.71
CA LYS A 504 -3.01 -31.49 -15.39
C LYS A 504 -4.26 -32.15 -14.81
N ASN A 505 -4.44 -33.46 -15.01
CA ASN A 505 -5.60 -34.21 -14.53
C ASN A 505 -5.35 -34.94 -13.21
N THR A 506 -4.10 -34.96 -12.73
CA THR A 506 -3.73 -35.60 -11.47
C THR A 506 -4.45 -34.93 -10.30
N LYS A 507 -5.25 -35.71 -9.58
CA LYS A 507 -5.91 -35.25 -8.34
C LYS A 507 -4.93 -35.38 -7.18
N ILE A 508 -4.50 -34.24 -6.64
CA ILE A 508 -3.58 -34.18 -5.50
C ILE A 508 -4.38 -34.00 -4.21
N MET A 509 -4.16 -34.85 -3.22
CA MET A 509 -4.57 -34.64 -1.84
C MET A 509 -3.37 -34.06 -1.08
N THR A 510 -3.50 -32.82 -0.62
CA THR A 510 -2.48 -32.18 0.23
C THR A 510 -2.85 -32.33 1.69
N ILE A 511 -1.97 -32.96 2.48
CA ILE A 511 -2.04 -33.00 3.94
C ILE A 511 -1.20 -31.83 4.47
N TYR A 512 -1.89 -30.80 4.97
CA TYR A 512 -1.27 -29.63 5.57
C TYR A 512 -0.96 -29.91 7.03
N ASN A 513 0.29 -30.25 7.33
CA ASN A 513 0.76 -30.56 8.68
C ASN A 513 1.66 -29.44 9.23
N ASN A 514 1.48 -29.08 10.51
CA ASN A 514 2.17 -27.97 11.19
C ASN A 514 2.13 -26.63 10.45
N LEU A 515 1.07 -26.38 9.67
CA LEU A 515 0.87 -25.12 8.97
C LEU A 515 -0.21 -24.30 9.64
N THR A 516 0.09 -23.01 9.81
CA THR A 516 -0.91 -22.02 10.21
C THR A 516 -1.70 -21.53 9.00
N PHE A 517 -2.87 -20.93 9.25
CA PHE A 517 -3.66 -20.24 8.23
C PHE A 517 -2.85 -19.22 7.41
N PHE A 518 -1.89 -18.54 8.03
CA PHE A 518 -1.02 -17.60 7.33
C PHE A 518 -0.09 -18.27 6.31
N HIS A 519 0.38 -19.50 6.58
CA HIS A 519 1.17 -20.27 5.63
C HIS A 519 0.34 -20.65 4.39
N CYS A 520 -0.93 -21.04 4.56
CA CYS A 520 -1.83 -21.33 3.45
C CYS A 520 -1.93 -20.16 2.45
N VAL A 521 -2.06 -18.95 2.99
CA VAL A 521 -2.11 -17.72 2.21
C VAL A 521 -0.80 -17.48 1.44
N GLN A 522 0.35 -17.71 2.08
CA GLN A 522 1.66 -17.58 1.41
C GLN A 522 1.82 -18.60 0.28
N ILE A 523 1.48 -19.87 0.53
CA ILE A 523 1.53 -20.94 -0.49
C ILE A 523 0.65 -20.56 -1.69
N THR A 524 -0.54 -20.02 -1.44
CA THR A 524 -1.44 -19.59 -2.51
C THR A 524 -0.88 -18.41 -3.31
N TYR A 525 -0.25 -17.44 -2.65
CA TYR A 525 0.46 -16.37 -3.34
C TYR A 525 1.59 -16.90 -4.24
N GLU A 526 2.37 -17.88 -3.77
CA GLU A 526 3.43 -18.50 -4.58
C GLU A 526 2.86 -19.22 -5.81
N LEU A 527 1.78 -19.97 -5.62
CA LEU A 527 1.11 -20.74 -6.66
C LEU A 527 0.29 -19.88 -7.64
N SER A 528 -0.05 -18.64 -7.27
CA SER A 528 -0.72 -17.68 -8.15
C SER A 528 0.15 -17.37 -9.40
N PRO A 529 -0.46 -17.25 -10.60
CA PRO A 529 -1.88 -17.32 -10.87
C PRO A 529 -2.34 -18.73 -11.28
N HIS A 530 -1.49 -19.75 -11.32
CA HIS A 530 -1.83 -20.98 -12.04
C HIS A 530 -2.61 -22.02 -11.21
N ASN A 531 -3.26 -21.63 -10.12
CA ASN A 531 -3.83 -22.58 -9.18
C ASN A 531 -5.25 -22.23 -8.70
N PRO A 532 -6.26 -23.12 -8.93
CA PRO A 532 -7.63 -22.84 -8.55
C PRO A 532 -7.83 -22.65 -7.05
N TYR A 533 -8.70 -21.70 -6.73
CA TYR A 533 -9.23 -21.34 -5.41
C TYR A 533 -9.59 -22.52 -4.48
N SER A 534 -9.91 -23.69 -5.05
CA SER A 534 -10.23 -24.92 -4.33
C SER A 534 -9.10 -25.42 -3.41
N GLU A 535 -7.83 -25.20 -3.76
CA GLU A 535 -6.72 -25.65 -2.93
C GLU A 535 -6.49 -24.77 -1.71
N LEU A 536 -6.70 -23.46 -1.85
CA LEU A 536 -6.75 -22.56 -0.71
C LEU A 536 -7.91 -22.95 0.21
N LEU A 537 -9.11 -23.17 -0.34
CA LEU A 537 -10.26 -23.54 0.47
C LEU A 537 -9.99 -24.82 1.28
N SER A 538 -9.32 -25.80 0.66
CA SER A 538 -8.89 -27.02 1.35
C SER A 538 -7.85 -26.76 2.44
N CYS A 539 -6.85 -25.90 2.19
CA CYS A 539 -5.84 -25.55 3.19
C CYS A 539 -6.48 -24.78 4.37
N VAL A 540 -7.35 -23.84 4.05
CA VAL A 540 -8.07 -23.02 5.02
C VAL A 540 -9.03 -23.88 5.82
N GLU A 541 -9.88 -24.72 5.21
CA GLU A 541 -10.80 -25.61 5.95
C GLU A 541 -10.07 -26.53 6.93
N GLN A 542 -8.85 -26.97 6.59
CA GLN A 542 -8.01 -27.80 7.46
C GLN A 542 -7.27 -27.00 8.54
N THR A 543 -7.10 -25.69 8.38
CA THR A 543 -6.34 -24.80 9.30
C THR A 543 -7.21 -23.71 9.96
N ALA A 544 -8.51 -23.64 9.66
CA ALA A 544 -9.41 -22.52 10.01
C ALA A 544 -9.69 -22.38 11.52
N HIS A 545 -9.34 -23.39 12.32
CA HIS A 545 -9.40 -23.29 13.78
C HIS A 545 -8.25 -22.48 14.40
N PHE A 546 -7.29 -21.99 13.60
CA PHE A 546 -6.06 -21.37 14.08
C PHE A 546 -5.94 -19.91 13.64
N TRP A 547 -6.58 -18.99 14.37
CA TRP A 547 -6.37 -17.56 14.22
C TRP A 547 -5.03 -17.12 14.85
N PRO A 548 -4.34 -16.09 14.33
CA PRO A 548 -2.97 -15.77 14.73
C PRO A 548 -2.80 -15.22 16.16
N ASP A 549 -3.89 -14.78 16.80
CA ASP A 549 -3.85 -14.18 18.14
C ASP A 549 -4.06 -15.19 19.28
N SER A 550 -4.26 -16.47 18.97
CA SER A 550 -4.39 -17.55 19.97
C SER A 550 -3.17 -18.48 19.92
N TYR A 551 -2.05 -18.04 20.50
CA TYR A 551 -0.92 -18.92 20.79
C TYR A 551 -1.12 -19.65 22.13
N LYS A 552 -1.47 -20.93 22.03
CA LYS A 552 -0.73 -22.06 22.60
C LYS A 552 -1.10 -23.26 21.74
N LEU A 553 -0.13 -23.76 20.97
CA LEU A 553 -0.21 -25.13 20.47
C LEU A 553 -0.21 -26.00 21.74
N ASP A 554 -1.33 -26.66 22.03
CA ASP A 554 -1.24 -27.87 22.83
C ASP A 554 -0.31 -28.80 22.05
N GLU A 555 0.76 -29.27 22.70
CA GLU A 555 1.86 -30.06 22.14
C GLU A 555 1.44 -31.41 21.53
N ASN A 556 0.13 -31.67 21.39
CA ASN A 556 -0.45 -32.94 21.01
C ASN A 556 -1.58 -32.81 19.98
N PHE A 557 -1.37 -32.11 18.86
CA PHE A 557 -2.28 -32.25 17.73
C PHE A 557 -1.93 -33.51 16.92
N THR A 558 -2.49 -34.65 17.33
CA THR A 558 -2.59 -35.84 16.49
C THR A 558 -3.68 -35.61 15.45
N ILE A 559 -3.33 -35.66 14.16
CA ILE A 559 -4.32 -35.85 13.09
C ILE A 559 -5.12 -37.11 13.45
N ASP A 560 -6.43 -36.96 13.63
CA ASP A 560 -7.33 -38.09 13.87
C ASP A 560 -7.48 -38.89 12.56
N PHE A 561 -6.67 -39.93 12.43
CA PHE A 561 -6.68 -40.83 11.27
C PHE A 561 -7.91 -41.77 11.27
N ASP A 562 -8.76 -41.79 12.29
CA ASP A 562 -10.06 -42.46 12.17
C ASP A 562 -10.96 -41.73 11.14
N MET A 563 -10.67 -40.44 10.84
CA MET A 563 -11.28 -39.73 9.71
C MET A 563 -10.85 -40.24 8.32
N PHE A 564 -9.72 -40.96 8.19
CA PHE A 564 -9.32 -41.60 6.92
C PHE A 564 -10.16 -42.84 6.62
N ASN A 565 -10.81 -43.43 7.63
CA ASN A 565 -11.67 -44.60 7.50
C ASN A 565 -13.17 -44.25 7.40
N ASP A 566 -13.54 -42.97 7.53
CA ASP A 566 -14.92 -42.53 7.41
C ASP A 566 -15.39 -42.49 5.94
N LYS A 567 -15.90 -43.64 5.47
CA LYS A 567 -16.50 -43.81 4.14
C LYS A 567 -17.79 -42.99 3.93
N SER A 568 -18.33 -42.33 4.96
CA SER A 568 -19.63 -41.64 4.87
C SER A 568 -19.54 -40.21 4.32
N SER A 569 -18.35 -39.58 4.35
CA SER A 569 -18.16 -38.22 3.80
C SER A 569 -17.51 -38.25 2.41
N ASN A 570 -18.28 -37.88 1.40
CA ASN A 570 -17.85 -37.93 -0.01
C ASN A 570 -16.60 -37.07 -0.35
N LYS A 571 -16.22 -36.15 0.54
CA LYS A 571 -15.05 -35.25 0.45
C LYS A 571 -13.75 -35.82 1.03
N LYS A 572 -13.77 -36.96 1.75
CA LYS A 572 -12.63 -37.46 2.53
C LYS A 572 -12.15 -38.87 2.14
N ASN A 573 -12.57 -39.43 0.99
CA ASN A 573 -12.06 -40.73 0.52
C ASN A 573 -10.71 -40.56 -0.20
N PRO A 574 -9.57 -41.03 0.37
CA PRO A 574 -8.24 -40.95 -0.25
C PRO A 574 -8.16 -41.71 -1.57
N GLU A 575 -9.06 -42.65 -1.80
CA GLU A 575 -9.10 -43.44 -3.02
C GLU A 575 -9.41 -42.61 -4.27
N LYS A 576 -9.94 -41.39 -4.12
CA LYS A 576 -10.27 -40.50 -5.25
C LYS A 576 -9.08 -39.67 -5.77
N TYR A 577 -7.92 -39.78 -5.13
CA TYR A 577 -6.72 -38.99 -5.45
C TYR A 577 -5.60 -39.86 -6.00
N ASP A 578 -4.84 -39.29 -6.92
CA ASP A 578 -3.73 -39.94 -7.63
C ASP A 578 -2.39 -39.68 -6.92
N VAL A 579 -2.28 -38.56 -6.21
CA VAL A 579 -1.10 -38.14 -5.45
C VAL A 579 -1.49 -37.73 -4.04
N LEU A 580 -0.71 -38.14 -3.04
CA LEU A 580 -0.74 -37.63 -1.68
C LEU A 580 0.52 -36.80 -1.43
N TYR A 581 0.36 -35.53 -1.04
CA TYR A 581 1.47 -34.63 -0.72
C TYR A 581 1.39 -34.16 0.73
N ILE A 582 2.51 -34.18 1.46
CA ILE A 582 2.60 -33.90 2.89
C ILE A 582 3.53 -32.71 3.09
N THR A 583 3.02 -31.62 3.65
CA THR A 583 3.72 -30.33 3.65
C THR A 583 4.89 -30.25 4.63
N SER A 584 4.78 -30.92 5.78
CA SER A 584 5.80 -31.00 6.81
C SER A 584 5.85 -32.39 7.40
N LEU A 585 7.05 -32.92 7.52
CA LEU A 585 7.38 -34.15 8.22
C LEU A 585 8.13 -33.74 9.48
N ASP A 586 7.49 -33.88 10.64
CA ASP A 586 8.20 -33.96 11.92
C ASP A 586 8.26 -35.43 12.35
N ASP A 587 9.15 -35.77 13.29
CA ASP A 587 9.42 -37.15 13.71
C ASP A 587 8.15 -37.91 14.16
N ASN A 588 7.17 -37.20 14.75
CA ASN A 588 5.90 -37.79 15.17
C ASN A 588 4.98 -38.03 13.98
N SER A 589 4.89 -37.07 13.07
CA SER A 589 4.08 -37.11 11.86
C SER A 589 4.57 -38.19 10.92
N GLU A 590 5.88 -38.31 10.73
CA GLU A 590 6.50 -39.37 9.91
C GLU A 590 6.09 -40.76 10.38
N ARG A 591 6.15 -41.03 11.69
CA ARG A 591 5.77 -42.32 12.27
C ARG A 591 4.29 -42.62 12.09
N ILE A 592 3.43 -41.63 12.30
CA ILE A 592 1.98 -41.78 12.17
C ILE A 592 1.61 -42.03 10.69
N ILE A 593 2.18 -41.25 9.76
CA ILE A 593 1.94 -41.38 8.32
C ILE A 593 2.49 -42.71 7.80
N ALA A 594 3.70 -43.11 8.23
CA ALA A 594 4.28 -44.39 7.84
C ALA A 594 3.36 -45.55 8.24
N LYS A 595 2.86 -45.53 9.48
CA LYS A 595 1.88 -46.50 9.98
C LYS A 595 0.59 -46.50 9.16
N ALA A 596 0.04 -45.32 8.84
CA ALA A 596 -1.19 -45.19 8.08
C ALA A 596 -1.07 -45.68 6.63
N LEU A 597 0.09 -45.48 6.00
CA LEU A 597 0.37 -45.93 4.63
C LEU A 597 0.89 -47.38 4.55
N GLY A 598 1.08 -48.05 5.69
CA GLY A 598 1.69 -49.39 5.74
C GLY A 598 3.17 -49.41 5.36
N LEU A 599 3.86 -48.28 5.57
CA LEU A 599 5.29 -48.09 5.31
C LEU A 599 6.09 -48.20 6.62
N LYS A 600 7.37 -48.62 6.52
CA LYS A 600 8.27 -48.68 7.68
C LYS A 600 8.75 -47.31 8.13
N GLU A 601 8.88 -46.37 7.20
CA GLU A 601 9.37 -45.02 7.41
C GLU A 601 8.88 -44.14 6.25
N VAL A 602 8.70 -42.84 6.49
CA VAL A 602 8.32 -41.84 5.48
C VAL A 602 9.43 -40.80 5.42
N LYS A 603 10.23 -40.83 4.34
CA LYS A 603 11.27 -39.81 4.05
C LYS A 603 10.89 -38.86 2.92
N ASP A 604 9.89 -39.24 2.13
CA ASP A 604 9.44 -38.50 0.96
C ASP A 604 8.16 -37.70 1.30
N LYS A 605 8.07 -36.47 0.79
CA LYS A 605 6.91 -35.59 0.97
C LYS A 605 5.76 -35.88 0.00
N ALA A 606 6.00 -36.66 -1.05
CA ALA A 606 5.02 -36.96 -2.09
C ALA A 606 4.87 -38.48 -2.27
N PHE A 607 3.66 -38.94 -2.54
CA PHE A 607 3.35 -40.34 -2.81
C PHE A 607 2.40 -40.45 -4.00
N ILE A 608 2.65 -41.39 -4.91
CA ILE A 608 1.77 -41.68 -6.05
C ILE A 608 1.02 -42.98 -5.82
N LYS A 609 -0.25 -42.99 -6.20
CA LYS A 609 -1.09 -44.18 -6.17
C LYS A 609 -0.76 -45.12 -7.34
N ILE A 610 -0.23 -46.30 -7.04
CA ILE A 610 0.04 -47.38 -8.00
C ILE A 610 -0.75 -48.61 -7.56
N ASN A 611 -1.61 -49.15 -8.43
CA ASN A 611 -2.44 -50.33 -8.16
C ASN A 611 -3.24 -50.25 -6.84
N GLY A 612 -3.81 -49.08 -6.54
CA GLY A 612 -4.60 -48.87 -5.34
C GLY A 612 -3.81 -48.48 -4.08
N LYS A 613 -2.47 -48.53 -4.10
CA LYS A 613 -1.62 -48.23 -2.94
C LYS A 613 -0.75 -47.00 -3.18
N PHE A 614 -0.61 -46.14 -2.17
CA PHE A 614 0.33 -45.01 -2.22
C PHE A 614 1.76 -45.52 -2.06
N THR A 615 2.62 -45.10 -2.98
CA THR A 615 4.04 -45.44 -3.01
C THR A 615 4.88 -44.16 -2.99
N PRO A 616 6.02 -44.12 -2.27
CA PRO A 616 6.84 -42.92 -2.19
C PRO A 616 7.26 -42.42 -3.57
N TYR A 617 7.00 -41.15 -3.82
CA TYR A 617 7.40 -40.45 -5.03
C TYR A 617 8.70 -39.72 -4.75
N LYS A 618 9.83 -40.33 -5.14
CA LYS A 618 11.15 -39.73 -4.94
C LYS A 618 11.23 -38.39 -5.65
N THR A 619 11.21 -37.31 -4.88
CA THR A 619 11.40 -35.94 -5.36
C THR A 619 12.81 -35.70 -5.90
N GLU A 620 13.82 -36.47 -5.48
CA GLU A 620 15.22 -36.33 -5.93
C GLU A 620 15.45 -36.57 -7.43
N LYS A 621 14.57 -37.30 -8.12
CA LYS A 621 14.65 -37.47 -9.59
C LYS A 621 14.10 -36.26 -10.38
N LEU A 622 13.64 -35.21 -9.72
CA LEU A 622 13.10 -33.99 -10.38
C LEU A 622 14.15 -32.94 -10.73
N ILE A 623 15.35 -33.01 -10.15
CA ILE A 623 16.41 -32.00 -10.34
C ILE A 623 17.40 -32.42 -11.45
N SER A 624 17.32 -33.66 -11.94
CA SER A 624 18.33 -34.24 -12.86
C SER A 624 17.73 -35.07 -14.01
N SER A 625 17.05 -34.41 -14.95
CA SER A 625 17.05 -34.78 -16.37
C SER A 625 16.32 -33.70 -17.19
N PRO A 626 16.81 -33.34 -18.38
CA PRO A 626 16.51 -32.09 -19.10
C PRO A 626 15.06 -31.89 -19.52
#